data_AF-A0A6J1C9H5-F1
#
_entry.id   AF-A0A6J1C9H5-F1
#
_cell.length_a   1.000
_cell.length_b   1.000
_cell.length_c   1.000
_cell.angle_alpha   90.00
_cell.angle_beta   90.00
_cell.angle_gamma   90.00
#
_symmetry.space_group_name_H-M   'P 1'
#
loop_
_entity.id
_entity.type
_entity.pdbx_description
1 polymer ?
#
loop_
_entity_poly.entity_id
_entity_poly.type
_entity_poly.pdbx_seq_one_letter_code
_entity_poly.pdbx_strand_id
1 'polypeptide(L)'
;MADPKTRPQLGGVMAATDAWLRKHRLIYIEATRHPFVLTIRDGTIDFSAFSSWVEQECEFLRSFAAFVGSVLVKAWKESDDRADEEVILGSLASLNDEIGWFKKEALKRGMNLSEIVPQKATAGYSRFLESLMRPEVEYTVAITALWAMEAVYHESFAYCLGDGSKTPPELREACERWGNEGFGKYCNTLKNIADRRMEMAAGEVAKKAEVALLRVLEYEVGFWNMNRRDPVPLPQCTVPVAGATSAG
;
A
#
# COMPACT_ATOMS: atom_id res chain seq x y z
N MET A 1 -32.50 32.57 -35.15
CA MET A 1 -31.26 31.77 -35.29
C MET A 1 -30.33 32.23 -34.17
N ALA A 2 -30.28 31.48 -33.07
CA ALA A 2 -29.44 31.80 -31.91
C ALA A 2 -28.16 30.96 -31.98
N ASP A 3 -27.03 31.62 -31.73
CA ASP A 3 -25.66 31.11 -31.84
C ASP A 3 -25.35 30.03 -30.76
N PRO A 4 -24.93 28.81 -31.12
CA PRO A 4 -24.72 27.71 -30.18
C PRO A 4 -23.29 27.66 -29.65
N LYS A 5 -22.74 28.77 -29.15
CA LYS A 5 -21.41 28.79 -28.52
C LYS A 5 -21.33 29.72 -27.31
N THR A 6 -21.97 29.31 -26.22
CA THR A 6 -21.50 29.63 -24.86
C THR A 6 -22.20 28.70 -23.87
N ARG A 7 -21.71 27.47 -23.76
CA ARG A 7 -21.85 26.72 -22.50
C ARG A 7 -20.68 27.11 -21.62
N PRO A 8 -20.91 27.62 -20.39
CA PRO A 8 -19.82 27.81 -19.45
C PRO A 8 -19.21 26.44 -19.16
N GLN A 9 -17.91 26.28 -19.40
CA GLN A 9 -17.16 25.17 -18.83
C GLN A 9 -17.22 25.34 -17.31
N LEU A 10 -17.96 24.48 -16.61
CA LEU A 10 -17.77 24.32 -15.18
C LEU A 10 -16.30 23.93 -15.00
N GLY A 11 -15.50 24.80 -14.38
CA GLY A 11 -14.17 24.42 -13.90
C GLY A 11 -14.34 23.17 -13.04
N GLY A 12 -13.81 22.04 -13.53
CA GLY A 12 -14.05 20.74 -12.92
C GLY A 12 -13.64 20.78 -11.46
N VAL A 13 -14.61 20.56 -10.56
CA VAL A 13 -14.30 20.35 -9.15
C VAL A 13 -13.40 19.12 -9.10
N MET A 14 -12.22 19.30 -8.52
CA MET A 14 -11.25 18.23 -8.39
C MET A 14 -11.79 17.16 -7.46
N ALA A 15 -11.67 15.89 -7.87
CA ALA A 15 -12.05 14.77 -7.05
C ALA A 15 -11.25 14.76 -5.73
N ALA A 16 -11.87 14.29 -4.65
CA ALA A 16 -11.31 14.37 -3.30
C ALA A 16 -9.95 13.66 -3.21
N THR A 17 -9.86 12.47 -3.81
CA THR A 17 -8.64 11.67 -3.86
C THR A 17 -7.49 12.42 -4.55
N ASP A 18 -7.74 13.04 -5.71
CA ASP A 18 -6.73 13.81 -6.45
C ASP A 18 -6.27 15.06 -5.68
N ALA A 19 -7.20 15.73 -4.99
CA ALA A 19 -6.87 16.86 -4.13
C ALA A 19 -5.99 16.43 -2.96
N TRP A 20 -6.28 15.30 -2.31
CA TRP A 20 -5.49 14.77 -1.21
C TRP A 20 -4.12 14.26 -1.64
N LEU A 21 -4.01 13.55 -2.76
CA LEU A 21 -2.71 13.12 -3.30
C LEU A 21 -1.82 14.32 -3.65
N ARG A 22 -2.41 15.44 -4.12
CA ARG A 22 -1.63 16.69 -4.29
C ARG A 22 -1.23 17.29 -2.95
N LYS A 23 -2.15 17.38 -1.99
CA LYS A 23 -1.91 17.96 -0.67
C LYS A 23 -0.82 17.21 0.10
N HIS A 24 -0.85 15.87 0.04
CA HIS A 24 0.02 14.95 0.76
C HIS A 24 1.08 14.32 -0.16
N ARG A 25 1.46 15.04 -1.22
CA ARG A 25 2.34 14.54 -2.28
C ARG A 25 3.66 13.95 -1.77
N LEU A 26 4.25 14.53 -0.73
CA LEU A 26 5.56 14.08 -0.22
C LEU A 26 5.49 12.66 0.33
N ILE A 27 4.55 12.38 1.24
CA ILE A 27 4.39 11.04 1.81
C ILE A 27 3.85 10.04 0.78
N TYR A 28 3.02 10.50 -0.18
CA TYR A 28 2.59 9.64 -1.28
C TYR A 28 3.76 9.21 -2.19
N ILE A 29 4.67 10.12 -2.53
CA ILE A 29 5.90 9.79 -3.26
C ILE A 29 6.79 8.86 -2.43
N GLU A 30 6.91 9.11 -1.13
CA GLU A 30 7.69 8.24 -0.24
C GLU A 30 7.13 6.81 -0.19
N ALA A 31 5.80 6.66 -0.17
CA ALA A 31 5.12 5.35 -0.18
C ALA A 31 5.22 4.63 -1.53
N THR A 32 5.23 5.35 -2.65
CA THR A 32 5.18 4.77 -4.03
C THR A 32 6.54 4.67 -4.71
N ARG A 33 7.53 5.44 -4.25
CA ARG A 33 8.91 5.46 -4.79
C ARG A 33 9.92 5.28 -3.67
N HIS A 34 9.56 4.44 -2.69
CA HIS A 34 10.39 4.16 -1.53
C HIS A 34 11.77 3.63 -1.95
N PRO A 35 12.86 3.87 -1.20
CA PRO A 35 14.17 3.30 -1.48
C PRO A 35 14.19 1.79 -1.72
N PHE A 36 13.33 1.02 -1.05
CA PHE A 36 13.16 -0.41 -1.33
C PHE A 36 12.67 -0.66 -2.78
N VAL A 37 11.60 0.01 -3.19
CA VAL A 37 11.06 -0.04 -4.56
C VAL A 37 12.12 0.40 -5.58
N LEU A 38 12.89 1.44 -5.27
CA LEU A 38 14.00 1.89 -6.12
C LEU A 38 15.06 0.82 -6.30
N THR A 39 15.42 0.06 -5.25
CA THR A 39 16.38 -1.05 -5.41
C THR A 39 15.88 -2.15 -6.34
N ILE A 40 14.56 -2.40 -6.38
CA ILE A 40 13.96 -3.33 -7.35
C ILE A 40 14.15 -2.75 -8.75
N ARG A 41 13.68 -1.53 -8.98
CA ARG A 41 13.74 -0.86 -10.27
C ARG A 41 15.16 -0.73 -10.81
N ASP A 42 16.13 -0.42 -9.96
CA ASP A 42 17.52 -0.21 -10.38
C ASP A 42 18.31 -1.54 -10.53
N GLY A 43 17.70 -2.67 -10.17
CA GLY A 43 18.34 -3.99 -10.24
C GLY A 43 19.39 -4.23 -9.17
N THR A 44 19.36 -3.45 -8.07
CA THR A 44 20.34 -3.49 -6.98
C THR A 44 19.79 -4.12 -5.70
N ILE A 45 18.56 -4.64 -5.73
CA ILE A 45 17.92 -5.26 -4.58
C ILE A 45 18.69 -6.50 -4.12
N ASP A 46 18.82 -6.63 -2.80
CA ASP A 46 19.29 -7.86 -2.18
C ASP A 46 18.14 -8.87 -2.12
N PHE A 47 18.35 -10.08 -2.65
CA PHE A 47 17.33 -11.13 -2.62
C PHE A 47 16.89 -11.53 -1.20
N SER A 48 17.73 -11.33 -0.18
CA SER A 48 17.32 -11.49 1.22
C SER A 48 16.28 -10.46 1.64
N ALA A 49 16.39 -9.20 1.20
CA ALA A 49 15.39 -8.17 1.44
C ALA A 49 14.07 -8.47 0.72
N PHE A 50 14.14 -8.97 -0.52
CA PHE A 50 12.94 -9.46 -1.22
C PHE A 50 12.29 -10.65 -0.48
N SER A 51 13.11 -11.54 0.08
CA SER A 51 12.63 -12.69 0.84
C SER A 51 11.95 -12.25 2.14
N SER A 52 12.51 -11.28 2.87
CA SER A 52 11.86 -10.67 4.03
C SER A 52 10.53 -10.00 3.67
N TRP A 53 10.44 -9.35 2.51
CA TRP A 53 9.18 -8.78 2.04
C TRP A 53 8.13 -9.88 1.79
N VAL A 54 8.46 -10.95 1.05
CA VAL A 54 7.56 -12.09 0.81
C VAL A 54 7.08 -12.72 2.12
N GLU A 55 7.97 -12.86 3.10
CA GLU A 55 7.64 -13.40 4.41
C GLU A 55 6.61 -12.53 5.14
N GLN A 56 6.83 -11.22 5.20
CA GLN A 56 5.93 -10.31 5.91
C GLN A 56 4.59 -10.10 5.18
N GLU A 57 4.59 -10.17 3.85
CA GLU A 57 3.36 -10.17 3.04
C GLU A 57 2.45 -11.36 3.32
N CYS A 58 3.04 -12.56 3.46
CA CYS A 58 2.26 -13.75 3.80
C CYS A 58 1.44 -13.56 5.08
N GLU A 59 2.00 -12.87 6.09
CA GLU A 59 1.29 -12.55 7.32
C GLU A 59 0.31 -11.38 7.15
N PHE A 60 0.72 -10.31 6.46
CA PHE A 60 -0.13 -9.14 6.23
C PHE A 60 -1.43 -9.49 5.49
N LEU A 61 -1.34 -10.33 4.45
CA LEU A 61 -2.47 -10.72 3.61
C LEU A 61 -3.61 -11.37 4.38
N ARG A 62 -3.34 -12.00 5.54
CA ARG A 62 -4.39 -12.56 6.40
C ARG A 62 -5.29 -11.46 6.95
N SER A 63 -4.69 -10.40 7.48
CA SER A 63 -5.42 -9.23 7.98
C SER A 63 -6.04 -8.42 6.84
N PHE A 64 -5.37 -8.35 5.69
CA PHE A 64 -5.90 -7.66 4.51
C PHE A 64 -7.15 -8.35 3.95
N ALA A 65 -7.14 -9.67 3.79
CA ALA A 65 -8.32 -10.42 3.34
C ALA A 65 -9.51 -10.26 4.31
N ALA A 66 -9.26 -10.28 5.62
CA ALA A 66 -10.30 -10.04 6.62
C ALA A 66 -10.86 -8.60 6.52
N PHE A 67 -9.98 -7.61 6.31
CA PHE A 67 -10.37 -6.24 6.08
C PHE A 67 -11.25 -6.09 4.83
N VAL A 68 -10.83 -6.61 3.67
CA VAL A 68 -11.63 -6.56 2.43
C VAL A 68 -12.98 -7.26 2.61
N GLY A 69 -13.03 -8.37 3.35
CA GLY A 69 -14.29 -9.01 3.73
C GLY A 69 -15.20 -8.09 4.55
N SER A 70 -14.64 -7.29 5.47
CA SER A 70 -15.41 -6.28 6.19
C SER A 70 -15.88 -5.14 5.29
N VAL A 71 -15.08 -4.74 4.28
CA VAL A 71 -15.46 -3.72 3.29
C VAL A 71 -16.65 -4.21 2.47
N LEU A 72 -16.71 -5.50 2.11
CA LEU A 72 -17.85 -6.08 1.41
C LEU A 72 -19.13 -5.99 2.25
N VAL A 73 -19.05 -6.30 3.55
CA VAL A 73 -20.19 -6.18 4.48
C VAL A 73 -20.64 -4.72 4.62
N LYS A 74 -19.71 -3.76 4.61
CA LYS A 74 -20.02 -2.33 4.64
C LYS A 74 -20.65 -1.86 3.33
N ALA A 75 -20.13 -2.31 2.18
CA ALA A 75 -20.69 -2.02 0.86
C ALA A 75 -22.16 -2.47 0.78
N TRP A 76 -22.45 -3.71 1.18
CA TRP A 76 -23.81 -4.25 1.22
C TRP A 76 -24.78 -3.42 2.09
N LYS A 77 -24.29 -2.80 3.17
CA LYS A 77 -25.12 -2.02 4.10
C LYS A 77 -25.28 -0.56 3.73
N GLU A 78 -24.22 0.06 3.19
CA GLU A 78 -24.09 1.52 3.14
C GLU A 78 -23.88 2.07 1.73
N SER A 79 -23.59 1.21 0.75
CA SER A 79 -23.36 1.64 -0.64
C SER A 79 -24.61 2.25 -1.25
N ASP A 80 -24.37 3.23 -2.11
CA ASP A 80 -25.36 3.88 -2.99
C ASP A 80 -25.48 3.16 -4.35
N ASP A 81 -24.55 2.27 -4.68
CA ASP A 81 -24.53 1.47 -5.91
C ASP A 81 -24.24 0.00 -5.58
N ARG A 82 -25.11 -0.91 -6.04
CA ARG A 82 -24.95 -2.36 -5.83
C ARG A 82 -23.74 -2.92 -6.57
N ALA A 83 -23.28 -2.27 -7.64
CA ALA A 83 -22.07 -2.67 -8.37
C ALA A 83 -20.81 -2.65 -7.48
N ASP A 84 -20.80 -1.83 -6.43
CA ASP A 84 -19.70 -1.80 -5.47
C ASP A 84 -19.50 -3.17 -4.81
N GLU A 85 -20.57 -3.89 -4.47
CA GLU A 85 -20.49 -5.23 -3.86
C GLU A 85 -19.75 -6.20 -4.79
N GLU A 86 -20.01 -6.13 -6.11
CA GLU A 86 -19.37 -6.97 -7.12
C GLU A 86 -17.88 -6.66 -7.25
N VAL A 87 -17.50 -5.37 -7.19
CA VAL A 87 -16.10 -4.93 -7.21
C VAL A 87 -15.35 -5.46 -5.99
N ILE A 88 -15.92 -5.33 -4.79
CA ILE A 88 -15.27 -5.81 -3.56
C ILE A 88 -15.24 -7.34 -3.50
N LEU A 89 -16.27 -8.02 -4.00
CA LEU A 89 -16.26 -9.47 -4.13
C LEU A 89 -15.17 -9.94 -5.10
N GLY A 90 -15.00 -9.25 -6.23
CA GLY A 90 -13.88 -9.49 -7.16
C GLY A 90 -12.52 -9.32 -6.50
N SER A 91 -12.39 -8.33 -5.61
CA SER A 91 -11.16 -8.08 -4.83
C SER A 91 -10.79 -9.30 -3.97
N LEU A 92 -11.76 -9.91 -3.28
CA LEU A 92 -11.55 -11.14 -2.50
C LEU A 92 -11.16 -12.34 -3.37
N ALA A 93 -11.74 -12.46 -4.56
CA ALA A 93 -11.38 -13.53 -5.50
C ALA A 93 -9.93 -13.40 -5.96
N SER A 94 -9.50 -12.18 -6.36
CA SER A 94 -8.11 -11.90 -6.71
C SER A 94 -7.15 -12.14 -5.55
N LEU A 95 -7.54 -11.78 -4.32
CA LEU A 95 -6.73 -12.04 -3.12
C LEU A 95 -6.50 -13.53 -2.85
N ASN A 96 -7.46 -14.40 -3.17
CA ASN A 96 -7.25 -15.84 -3.05
C ASN A 96 -6.13 -16.34 -3.98
N ASP A 97 -6.10 -15.83 -5.22
CA ASP A 97 -5.05 -16.17 -6.19
C ASP A 97 -3.68 -15.59 -5.77
N GLU A 98 -3.68 -14.39 -5.20
CA GLU A 98 -2.50 -13.72 -4.66
C GLU A 98 -1.91 -14.47 -3.45
N ILE A 99 -2.72 -14.87 -2.49
CA ILE A 99 -2.32 -15.74 -1.38
C ILE A 99 -1.71 -17.05 -1.92
N GLY A 100 -2.31 -17.63 -2.95
CA GLY A 100 -1.78 -18.81 -3.63
C GLY A 100 -0.40 -18.59 -4.24
N TRP A 101 -0.15 -17.40 -4.80
CA TRP A 101 1.14 -17.01 -5.34
C TRP A 101 2.19 -16.81 -4.25
N PHE A 102 1.89 -16.04 -3.20
CA PHE A 102 2.82 -15.81 -2.09
C PHE A 102 3.23 -17.11 -1.39
N LYS A 103 2.29 -18.06 -1.22
CA LYS A 103 2.61 -19.40 -0.71
C LYS A 103 3.63 -20.14 -1.59
N LYS A 104 3.51 -20.04 -2.92
CA LYS A 104 4.47 -20.64 -3.85
C LYS A 104 5.83 -19.94 -3.78
N GLU A 105 5.84 -18.61 -3.70
CA GLU A 105 7.08 -17.83 -3.59
C GLU A 105 7.82 -18.10 -2.27
N ALA A 106 7.09 -18.27 -1.16
CA ALA A 106 7.65 -18.64 0.12
C ALA A 106 8.27 -20.06 0.08
N LEU A 107 7.57 -21.03 -0.52
CA LEU A 107 8.07 -22.39 -0.69
C LEU A 107 9.33 -22.44 -1.57
N LYS A 108 9.37 -21.70 -2.68
CA LYS A 108 10.55 -21.58 -3.55
C LYS A 108 11.79 -21.08 -2.80
N ARG A 109 11.59 -20.29 -1.73
CA ARG A 109 12.65 -19.71 -0.90
C ARG A 109 12.92 -20.50 0.38
N GLY A 110 12.29 -21.66 0.55
CA GLY A 110 12.49 -22.52 1.73
C GLY A 110 11.90 -21.97 3.03
N MET A 111 10.93 -21.05 2.96
CA MET A 111 10.30 -20.45 4.13
C MET A 111 9.26 -21.41 4.75
N ASN A 112 9.23 -21.48 6.08
CA ASN A 112 8.15 -22.14 6.80
C ASN A 112 7.08 -21.11 7.19
N LEU A 113 5.95 -21.11 6.47
CA LEU A 113 4.83 -20.20 6.71
C LEU A 113 4.24 -20.29 8.13
N SER A 114 4.43 -21.41 8.85
CA SER A 114 3.93 -21.56 10.22
C SER A 114 4.82 -20.93 11.29
N GLU A 115 6.03 -20.51 10.92
CA GLU A 115 7.04 -19.95 11.82
C GLU A 115 7.28 -18.46 11.60
N ILE A 116 6.55 -17.84 10.66
CA ILE A 116 6.71 -16.42 10.36
C ILE A 116 6.27 -15.59 11.56
N VAL A 117 7.18 -14.73 12.03
CA VAL A 117 6.88 -13.77 13.09
C VAL A 117 6.62 -12.41 12.46
N PRO A 118 5.44 -11.80 12.66
CA PRO A 118 5.16 -10.48 12.11
C PRO A 118 6.07 -9.44 12.77
N GLN A 119 6.82 -8.70 11.97
CA GLN A 119 7.61 -7.58 12.43
C GLN A 119 6.72 -6.46 12.95
N LYS A 120 7.31 -5.51 13.69
CA LYS A 120 6.59 -4.39 14.30
C LYS A 120 5.74 -3.60 13.29
N ALA A 121 6.25 -3.39 12.08
CA ALA A 121 5.55 -2.70 11.00
C ALA A 121 4.31 -3.49 10.56
N THR A 122 4.48 -4.75 10.18
CA THR A 122 3.40 -5.69 9.81
C THR A 122 2.33 -5.79 10.89
N ALA A 123 2.72 -6.07 12.14
CA ALA A 123 1.77 -6.18 13.25
C ALA A 123 1.05 -4.84 13.52
N GLY A 124 1.74 -3.72 13.34
CA GLY A 124 1.15 -2.39 13.44
C GLY A 124 0.10 -2.13 12.36
N TYR A 125 0.40 -2.54 11.14
CA TYR A 125 -0.49 -2.39 10.00
C TYR A 125 -1.73 -3.28 10.16
N SER A 126 -1.57 -4.54 10.54
CA SER A 126 -2.68 -5.46 10.82
C SER A 126 -3.64 -4.91 11.89
N ARG A 127 -3.12 -4.33 12.99
CA ARG A 127 -3.97 -3.67 14.00
C ARG A 127 -4.71 -2.44 13.46
N PHE A 128 -4.10 -1.71 12.54
CA PHE A 128 -4.78 -0.61 11.87
C PHE A 128 -5.93 -1.13 10.99
N LEU A 129 -5.72 -2.20 10.23
CA LEU A 129 -6.79 -2.85 9.46
C LEU A 129 -7.93 -3.32 10.36
N GLU A 130 -7.63 -3.98 11.48
CA GLU A 130 -8.62 -4.36 12.49
C GLU A 130 -9.43 -3.15 12.99
N SER A 131 -8.79 -2.00 13.18
CA SER A 131 -9.47 -0.77 13.59
C SER A 131 -10.47 -0.26 12.54
N LEU A 132 -10.16 -0.44 11.25
CA LEU A 132 -11.04 -0.08 10.13
C LEU A 132 -12.21 -1.04 9.95
N MET A 133 -12.09 -2.29 10.44
CA MET A 133 -13.15 -3.30 10.38
C MET A 133 -14.28 -3.04 11.37
N ARG A 134 -14.09 -2.13 12.34
CA ARG A 134 -15.08 -1.87 13.39
C ARG A 134 -16.44 -1.42 12.82
N PRO A 135 -17.57 -1.77 13.46
CA PRO A 135 -18.90 -1.39 12.98
C PRO A 135 -19.09 0.13 12.90
N GLU A 136 -18.40 0.90 13.72
CA GLU A 136 -18.51 2.36 13.78
C GLU A 136 -17.76 3.09 12.64
N VAL A 137 -16.94 2.38 11.86
CA VAL A 137 -16.21 2.94 10.72
C VAL A 137 -17.10 2.95 9.50
N GLU A 138 -17.27 4.10 8.88
CA GLU A 138 -18.13 4.30 7.72
C GLU A 138 -17.54 3.64 6.47
N TYR A 139 -18.40 3.16 5.56
CA TYR A 139 -17.99 2.57 4.29
C TYR A 139 -17.07 3.49 3.50
N THR A 140 -17.36 4.79 3.47
CA THR A 140 -16.53 5.81 2.80
C THR A 140 -15.08 5.82 3.30
N VAL A 141 -14.86 5.64 4.61
CA VAL A 141 -13.51 5.59 5.20
C VAL A 141 -12.80 4.30 4.81
N ALA A 142 -13.51 3.17 4.90
CA ALA A 142 -12.96 1.86 4.60
C ALA A 142 -12.61 1.70 3.10
N ILE A 143 -13.48 2.15 2.19
CA ILE A 143 -13.20 2.08 0.75
C ILE A 143 -12.08 3.03 0.33
N THR A 144 -11.93 4.18 1.00
CA THR A 144 -10.80 5.10 0.80
C THR A 144 -9.49 4.43 1.20
N ALA A 145 -9.46 3.74 2.35
CA ALA A 145 -8.28 3.01 2.79
C ALA A 145 -7.94 1.85 1.83
N LEU A 146 -8.94 1.08 1.39
CA LEU A 146 -8.75 0.01 0.40
C LEU A 146 -8.15 0.53 -0.90
N TRP A 147 -8.76 1.56 -1.49
CA TRP A 147 -8.22 2.22 -2.68
C TRP A 147 -6.77 2.67 -2.48
N ALA A 148 -6.46 3.32 -1.36
CA ALA A 148 -5.12 3.85 -1.11
C ALA A 148 -4.04 2.75 -1.07
N MET A 149 -4.33 1.61 -0.44
CA MET A 149 -3.41 0.46 -0.36
C MET A 149 -3.12 -0.10 -1.75
N GLU A 150 -4.18 -0.40 -2.50
CA GLU A 150 -4.10 -0.96 -3.85
C GLU A 150 -3.37 0.01 -4.80
N ALA A 151 -3.65 1.31 -4.70
CA ALA A 151 -3.00 2.34 -5.50
C ALA A 151 -1.50 2.46 -5.18
N VAL A 152 -1.08 2.33 -3.91
CA VAL A 152 0.34 2.37 -3.55
C VAL A 152 1.09 1.17 -4.16
N TYR A 153 0.51 -0.03 -4.10
CA TYR A 153 1.11 -1.21 -4.73
C TYR A 153 1.19 -1.05 -6.24
N HIS A 154 0.08 -0.61 -6.87
CA HIS A 154 0.06 -0.39 -8.31
C HIS A 154 1.16 0.57 -8.76
N GLU A 155 1.24 1.75 -8.15
CA GLU A 155 2.19 2.79 -8.54
C GLU A 155 3.64 2.35 -8.29
N SER A 156 3.89 1.65 -7.18
CA SER A 156 5.23 1.12 -6.86
C SER A 156 5.70 0.12 -7.90
N PHE A 157 4.87 -0.86 -8.25
CA PHE A 157 5.25 -1.91 -9.18
C PHE A 157 5.17 -1.49 -10.66
N ALA A 158 4.25 -0.58 -11.01
CA ALA A 158 4.24 0.07 -12.32
C ALA A 158 5.52 0.89 -12.51
N TYR A 159 5.98 1.57 -11.46
CA TYR A 159 7.27 2.26 -11.48
C TYR A 159 8.44 1.27 -11.65
N CYS A 160 8.39 0.07 -11.07
CA CYS A 160 9.37 -0.99 -11.36
C CYS A 160 9.32 -1.53 -12.79
N LEU A 161 8.25 -1.28 -13.56
CA LEU A 161 8.12 -1.73 -14.96
C LEU A 161 8.33 -0.61 -15.99
N GLY A 162 8.26 0.65 -15.56
CA GLY A 162 8.35 1.80 -16.45
C GLY A 162 9.74 1.99 -17.08
N ASP A 163 9.79 2.83 -18.11
CA ASP A 163 10.97 3.11 -18.94
C ASP A 163 12.26 3.31 -18.14
N GLY A 164 13.35 2.66 -18.57
CA GLY A 164 14.64 2.74 -17.89
C GLY A 164 14.79 1.84 -16.66
N SER A 165 13.78 1.01 -16.36
CA SER A 165 13.88 -0.01 -15.33
C SER A 165 14.91 -1.09 -15.68
N LYS A 166 15.61 -1.57 -14.65
CA LYS A 166 16.55 -2.69 -14.62
C LYS A 166 16.07 -3.80 -13.67
N THR A 167 14.75 -3.88 -13.43
CA THR A 167 14.14 -4.91 -12.58
C THR A 167 14.69 -6.30 -12.93
N PRO A 168 15.23 -7.05 -11.95
CA PRO A 168 15.78 -8.37 -12.19
C PRO A 168 14.73 -9.31 -12.80
N PRO A 169 15.08 -10.18 -13.77
CA PRO A 169 14.14 -11.12 -14.37
C PRO A 169 13.38 -11.97 -13.34
N GLU A 170 14.02 -12.32 -12.23
CA GLU A 170 13.46 -13.11 -11.14
C GLU A 170 12.33 -12.38 -10.39
N LEU A 171 12.31 -11.05 -10.42
CA LEU A 171 11.31 -10.23 -9.73
C LEU A 171 10.28 -9.62 -10.69
N ARG A 172 10.45 -9.83 -12.00
CA ARG A 172 9.57 -9.29 -13.02
C ARG A 172 8.14 -9.82 -12.88
N GLU A 173 7.97 -11.11 -12.59
CA GLU A 173 6.63 -11.69 -12.36
C GLU A 173 5.91 -10.96 -11.21
N ALA A 174 6.60 -10.71 -10.10
CA ALA A 174 6.04 -9.97 -8.97
C ALA A 174 5.61 -8.56 -9.41
N CYS A 175 6.49 -7.83 -10.12
CA CYS A 175 6.16 -6.49 -10.60
C CYS A 175 4.98 -6.49 -11.58
N GLU A 176 4.88 -7.49 -12.45
CA GLU A 176 3.79 -7.60 -13.41
C GLU A 176 2.44 -7.90 -12.76
N ARG A 177 2.37 -8.46 -11.54
CA ARG A 177 1.10 -8.71 -10.83
C ARG A 177 0.37 -7.43 -10.47
N TRP A 178 1.08 -6.46 -9.90
CA TRP A 178 0.48 -5.21 -9.44
C TRP A 178 0.76 -4.03 -10.38
N GLY A 179 1.81 -4.10 -11.20
CA GLY A 179 2.20 -3.01 -12.12
C GLY A 179 1.51 -3.05 -13.49
N ASN A 180 0.67 -4.04 -13.78
CA ASN A 180 0.00 -4.14 -15.09
C ASN A 180 -1.22 -3.20 -15.21
N GLU A 181 -1.64 -2.96 -16.46
CA GLU A 181 -2.80 -2.09 -16.76
C GLU A 181 -4.13 -2.60 -16.18
N GLY A 182 -4.32 -3.92 -16.07
CA GLY A 182 -5.52 -4.52 -15.51
C GLY A 182 -5.69 -4.16 -14.03
N PHE A 183 -4.61 -4.27 -13.26
CA PHE A 183 -4.58 -3.87 -11.86
C PHE A 183 -4.75 -2.34 -11.71
N GLY A 184 -4.16 -1.55 -12.60
CA GLY A 184 -4.38 -0.10 -12.63
C GLY A 184 -5.83 0.29 -12.90
N LYS A 185 -6.52 -0.40 -13.82
CA LYS A 185 -7.96 -0.22 -14.07
C LYS A 185 -8.79 -0.55 -12.82
N TYR A 186 -8.46 -1.63 -12.12
CA TYR A 186 -9.10 -2.00 -10.86
C TYR A 186 -8.89 -0.92 -9.77
N CYS A 187 -7.67 -0.41 -9.60
CA CYS A 187 -7.38 0.70 -8.68
C CYS A 187 -8.20 1.94 -9.02
N ASN A 188 -8.36 2.26 -10.32
CA ASN A 188 -9.19 3.37 -10.76
C ASN A 188 -10.68 3.14 -10.48
N THR A 189 -11.16 1.90 -10.59
CA THR A 189 -12.53 1.55 -10.18
C THR A 189 -12.74 1.82 -8.68
N LEU A 190 -11.83 1.39 -7.81
CA LEU A 190 -11.88 1.69 -6.38
C LEU A 190 -11.80 3.20 -6.11
N LYS A 191 -10.94 3.92 -6.84
CA LYS A 191 -10.83 5.38 -6.76
C LYS A 191 -12.17 6.06 -7.05
N ASN A 192 -12.84 5.65 -8.12
CA ASN A 192 -14.13 6.22 -8.50
C ASN A 192 -15.21 5.95 -7.44
N ILE A 193 -15.21 4.77 -6.82
CA ILE A 193 -16.12 4.49 -5.70
C ILE A 193 -15.78 5.41 -4.52
N ALA A 194 -14.52 5.52 -4.13
CA ALA A 194 -14.11 6.39 -3.03
C ALA A 194 -14.48 7.86 -3.29
N ASP A 195 -14.20 8.39 -4.48
CA ASP A 195 -14.57 9.76 -4.87
C ASP A 195 -16.09 9.98 -4.83
N ARG A 196 -16.88 9.05 -5.39
CA ARG A 196 -18.36 9.12 -5.37
C ARG A 196 -18.89 9.11 -3.93
N ARG A 197 -18.36 8.24 -3.08
CA ARG A 197 -18.71 8.17 -1.65
C ARG A 197 -18.31 9.42 -0.88
N MET A 198 -17.23 10.09 -1.30
CA MET A 198 -16.76 11.34 -0.72
C MET A 198 -17.64 12.53 -1.06
N GLU A 199 -18.23 12.58 -2.26
CA GLU A 199 -19.20 13.61 -2.64
C GLU A 199 -20.46 13.60 -1.74
N MET A 200 -20.82 12.42 -1.22
CA MET A 200 -21.96 12.21 -0.33
C MET A 200 -21.60 12.34 1.16
N ALA A 201 -20.31 12.41 1.50
CA ALA A 201 -19.85 12.31 2.88
C ALA A 201 -20.08 13.61 3.66
N ALA A 202 -20.56 13.48 4.90
CA ALA A 202 -20.55 14.59 5.85
C ALA A 202 -19.11 15.00 6.18
N GLY A 203 -18.92 16.28 6.56
CA GLY A 203 -17.58 16.85 6.79
C GLY A 203 -16.71 16.10 7.80
N GLU A 204 -17.29 15.42 8.79
CA GLU A 204 -16.53 14.59 9.73
C GLU A 204 -16.06 13.27 9.11
N VAL A 205 -16.91 12.60 8.33
CA VAL A 205 -16.56 11.37 7.59
C VAL A 205 -15.47 11.68 6.56
N ALA A 206 -15.56 12.82 5.89
CA ALA A 206 -14.54 13.27 4.94
C ALA A 206 -13.16 13.44 5.61
N LYS A 207 -13.11 14.02 6.81
CA LYS A 207 -11.85 14.13 7.58
C LYS A 207 -11.31 12.76 8.00
N LYS A 208 -12.18 11.85 8.46
CA LYS A 208 -11.78 10.47 8.81
C LYS A 208 -11.20 9.74 7.61
N ALA A 209 -11.79 9.90 6.43
CA ALA A 209 -11.30 9.29 5.19
C ALA A 209 -9.93 9.86 4.79
N GLU A 210 -9.72 11.18 4.89
CA GLU A 210 -8.40 11.78 4.67
C GLU A 210 -7.35 11.26 5.66
N VAL A 211 -7.71 11.14 6.94
CA VAL A 211 -6.84 10.56 7.98
C VAL A 211 -6.53 9.09 7.68
N ALA A 212 -7.50 8.31 7.21
CA ALA A 212 -7.28 6.91 6.83
C ALA A 212 -6.31 6.80 5.65
N LEU A 213 -6.45 7.64 4.62
CA LEU A 213 -5.48 7.75 3.52
C LEU A 213 -4.08 8.03 4.06
N LEU A 214 -3.92 9.06 4.89
CA LEU A 214 -2.61 9.40 5.47
C LEU A 214 -2.02 8.24 6.28
N ARG A 215 -2.84 7.57 7.08
CA ARG A 215 -2.41 6.40 7.84
C ARG A 215 -1.95 5.26 6.95
N VAL A 216 -2.66 4.97 5.87
CA VAL A 216 -2.22 3.99 4.87
C VAL A 216 -0.83 4.37 4.35
N LEU A 217 -0.62 5.61 3.91
CA LEU A 217 0.68 6.04 3.39
C LEU A 217 1.81 5.93 4.44
N GLU A 218 1.53 6.25 5.70
CA GLU A 218 2.48 6.06 6.81
C GLU A 218 2.83 4.58 7.05
N TYR A 219 1.81 3.71 7.02
CA TYR A 219 2.00 2.27 7.21
C TYR A 219 2.74 1.62 6.03
N GLU A 220 2.45 2.03 4.79
CA GLU A 220 3.17 1.60 3.60
C GLU A 220 4.66 1.95 3.69
N VAL A 221 4.99 3.20 4.04
CA VAL A 221 6.39 3.60 4.27
C VAL A 221 7.03 2.78 5.38
N GLY A 222 6.32 2.54 6.49
CA GLY A 222 6.78 1.68 7.57
C GLY A 222 7.05 0.24 7.14
N PHE A 223 6.16 -0.30 6.29
CA PHE A 223 6.26 -1.64 5.72
C PHE A 223 7.45 -1.74 4.76
N TRP A 224 7.67 -0.77 3.88
CA TRP A 224 8.84 -0.76 3.02
C TRP A 224 10.16 -0.60 3.78
N ASN A 225 10.17 0.16 4.88
CA ASN A 225 11.36 0.38 5.69
C ASN A 225 11.87 -0.91 6.36
N MET A 226 10.99 -1.84 6.72
CA MET A 226 11.39 -3.11 7.35
C MET A 226 12.25 -3.99 6.45
N ASN A 227 12.19 -3.76 5.13
CA ASN A 227 12.94 -4.50 4.12
C ASN A 227 14.28 -3.82 3.76
N ARG A 228 14.62 -2.70 4.41
CA ARG A 228 15.94 -2.08 4.25
C ARG A 228 16.93 -2.78 5.15
N ARG A 229 18.17 -2.97 4.66
CA ARG A 229 19.28 -3.12 5.59
C ARG A 229 19.55 -1.77 6.24
N ASP A 230 19.64 -1.76 7.57
CA ASP A 230 20.32 -0.66 8.25
C ASP A 230 21.76 -0.61 7.73
N PRO A 231 22.31 0.59 7.46
CA PRO A 231 23.73 0.71 7.17
C PRO A 231 24.51 0.10 8.33
N VAL A 232 25.48 -0.76 8.02
CA VAL A 232 26.39 -1.37 9.00
C VAL A 232 26.95 -0.24 9.88
N PRO A 233 26.74 -0.28 11.21
CA PRO A 233 27.31 0.73 12.10
C PRO A 233 28.82 0.79 11.87
N LEU A 234 29.36 1.97 11.62
CA LEU A 234 30.80 2.17 11.52
C LEU A 234 31.45 1.63 12.80
N PRO A 235 32.58 0.89 12.71
CA PRO A 235 33.24 0.36 13.88
C PRO A 235 33.57 1.52 14.82
N GLN A 236 33.09 1.44 16.06
CA GLN A 236 33.39 2.43 17.08
C GLN A 236 34.90 2.47 17.27
N CYS A 237 35.50 3.62 16.98
CA CYS A 237 36.92 3.85 17.18
C CYS A 237 37.18 3.84 18.69
N THR A 238 37.64 2.70 19.22
CA THR A 238 38.07 2.59 20.61
C THR A 238 39.39 3.34 20.75
N VAL A 239 39.32 4.56 21.27
CA VAL A 239 40.51 5.32 21.65
C VAL A 239 41.06 4.66 22.93
N PRO A 240 42.32 4.17 22.95
CA PRO A 240 42.89 3.61 24.16
C PRO A 240 43.12 4.73 25.17
N VAL A 241 42.50 4.60 26.35
CA VAL A 241 42.76 5.48 27.49
C VAL A 241 44.19 5.19 27.97
N ALA A 242 45.07 6.19 27.85
CA ALA A 242 46.41 6.12 28.40
C ALA A 242 46.35 6.00 29.92
N GLY A 243 46.67 4.82 30.44
CA GLY A 243 46.80 4.55 31.86
C GLY A 243 47.99 5.29 32.44
N ALA A 244 47.71 6.09 33.47
CA ALA A 244 48.67 6.86 34.23
C ALA A 244 49.72 5.98 34.92
N THR A 245 50.94 6.48 34.90
CA THR A 245 52.07 6.09 35.75
C THR A 245 51.70 6.15 37.23
N SER A 246 52.01 5.10 37.98
CA SER A 246 52.25 5.20 39.42
C SER A 246 53.54 4.49 39.79
N ALA A 247 54.33 5.20 40.59
CA ALA A 247 55.63 4.82 41.09
C ALA A 247 55.55 3.75 42.19
N GLY A 248 56.61 2.94 42.25
CA GLY A 248 56.99 2.07 43.36
C GLY A 248 58.46 1.74 43.22
#